data_AF-A0A1I4EUJ2-F1
#
_entry.id   AF-A0A1I4EUJ2-F1
#
_cell.length_a   1.000
_cell.length_b   1.000
_cell.length_c   1.000
_cell.angle_alpha   90.00
_cell.angle_beta   90.00
_cell.angle_gamma   90.00
#
_symmetry.space_group_name_H-M   'P 1'
#
loop_
_entity.id
_entity.type
_entity.pdbx_description
1 polymer ?
#
loop_
_entity_poly.entity_id
_entity_poly.type
_entity_poly.pdbx_seq_one_letter_code
_entity_poly.pdbx_strand_id
1 'polypeptide(L)'
;MNATENRLREALAAAAVTAVDVRPLTVPSRRRSRVPMLLVAAAVTAVAVGAGSVWAERADPRTTTAVQASPTPEPQLEISVFLCKKNDPFPQCKGQKVDRTKIAEALWSRPDVEWIGFQNAEEAYKRFKEQNKSDTTLLSKIRVEDMPESFRILPEQGADWKKITAAAKGLPGVSNVVDQSCLLRKQTC
;
A
#
# COMPACT_ATOMS: atom_id res chain seq x y z
N MET A 1 -47.36 -12.53 -23.33
CA MET A 1 -46.31 -11.50 -23.10
C MET A 1 -46.64 -10.82 -21.78
N ASN A 2 -45.71 -10.84 -20.82
CA ASN A 2 -45.98 -10.40 -19.45
C ASN A 2 -45.58 -8.92 -19.24
N ALA A 3 -46.25 -8.25 -18.31
CA ALA A 3 -46.02 -6.82 -18.04
C ALA A 3 -44.60 -6.52 -17.52
N THR A 4 -43.94 -7.54 -16.95
CA THR A 4 -42.57 -7.45 -16.44
C THR A 4 -41.52 -7.41 -17.54
N GLU A 5 -41.68 -8.16 -18.63
CA GLU A 5 -40.75 -8.14 -19.77
C GLU A 5 -40.79 -6.80 -20.50
N ASN A 6 -41.97 -6.19 -20.64
CA ASN A 6 -42.09 -4.88 -21.28
C ASN A 6 -41.40 -3.77 -20.46
N ARG A 7 -41.53 -3.81 -19.13
CA ARG A 7 -40.82 -2.86 -18.25
C ARG A 7 -39.31 -3.05 -18.29
N LEU A 8 -38.83 -4.29 -18.40
CA LEU A 8 -37.40 -4.56 -18.55
C LEU A 8 -36.86 -4.00 -19.86
N ARG A 9 -37.61 -4.17 -20.96
CA ARG A 9 -37.23 -3.63 -22.28
C ARG A 9 -37.22 -2.09 -22.30
N GLU A 10 -38.19 -1.44 -21.66
CA GLU A 10 -38.22 0.02 -21.51
C GLU A 10 -37.03 0.54 -20.70
N ALA A 11 -36.70 -0.13 -19.59
CA ALA A 11 -35.54 0.25 -18.76
C ALA A 11 -34.21 0.10 -19.51
N LEU A 12 -34.06 -0.96 -20.33
CA LEU A 12 -32.87 -1.20 -21.14
C LEU A 12 -32.76 -0.21 -22.31
N ALA A 13 -33.89 0.17 -22.93
CA ALA A 13 -33.91 1.17 -24.00
C ALA A 13 -33.55 2.57 -23.50
N ALA A 14 -33.98 2.94 -22.28
CA ALA A 14 -33.62 4.22 -21.66
C ALA A 14 -32.13 4.33 -21.33
N ALA A 15 -31.46 3.22 -20.99
CA ALA A 15 -30.02 3.21 -20.71
C ALA A 15 -29.14 3.39 -21.97
N ALA A 16 -29.62 2.94 -23.14
CA ALA A 16 -28.85 3.02 -24.39
C ALA A 16 -28.71 4.46 -24.95
N VAL A 17 -29.60 5.38 -24.56
CA VAL A 17 -29.66 6.74 -25.12
C VAL A 17 -28.68 7.71 -24.44
N THR A 18 -28.07 7.32 -23.30
CA THR A 18 -27.10 8.17 -22.59
C THR A 18 -25.63 7.85 -22.89
N ALA A 19 -25.36 6.86 -23.74
CA ALA A 19 -24.00 6.44 -24.10
C ALA A 19 -23.45 7.09 -25.39
N VAL A 20 -24.01 8.23 -25.81
CA VAL A 20 -23.54 8.98 -26.98
C VAL A 20 -22.71 10.18 -26.53
N ASP A 21 -21.57 9.92 -25.87
CA ASP A 21 -20.38 10.77 -25.99
C ASP A 21 -19.13 10.06 -25.48
N VAL A 22 -18.75 8.95 -26.14
CA VAL A 22 -17.45 8.32 -25.90
C VAL A 22 -16.48 8.87 -26.93
N ARG A 23 -15.52 9.70 -26.47
CA ARG A 23 -14.37 10.16 -27.25
C ARG A 23 -13.73 8.98 -27.99
N PRO A 24 -13.39 9.11 -29.29
CA PRO A 24 -12.75 8.02 -30.01
C PRO A 24 -11.36 7.76 -29.43
N LEU A 25 -11.12 6.52 -29.00
CA LEU A 25 -9.78 6.05 -28.64
C LEU A 25 -8.91 6.07 -29.90
N THR A 26 -7.89 6.91 -29.89
CA THR A 26 -6.86 6.95 -30.92
C THR A 26 -6.02 5.66 -30.84
N VAL A 27 -6.08 4.83 -31.87
CA VAL A 27 -5.29 3.60 -31.97
C VAL A 27 -3.81 3.97 -32.20
N PRO A 28 -2.83 3.42 -31.44
CA PRO A 28 -1.43 3.66 -31.74
C PRO A 28 -1.04 3.02 -33.07
N SER A 29 -0.64 3.87 -34.02
CA SER A 29 -0.02 3.51 -35.28
C SER A 29 1.27 2.72 -35.02
N ARG A 30 1.25 1.43 -35.34
CA ARG A 30 2.42 0.54 -35.28
C ARG A 30 3.39 0.97 -36.38
N ARG A 31 4.45 1.73 -36.02
CA ARG A 31 5.58 2.04 -36.92
C ARG A 31 6.20 0.74 -37.41
N ARG A 32 5.79 0.30 -38.60
CA ARG A 32 6.36 -0.85 -39.30
C ARG A 32 7.72 -0.41 -39.84
N SER A 33 8.77 -0.62 -39.04
CA SER A 33 10.16 -0.45 -39.50
C SER A 33 10.37 -1.38 -40.70
N ARG A 34 10.51 -0.79 -41.89
CA ARG A 34 10.94 -1.49 -43.10
C ARG A 34 12.46 -1.56 -43.06
N VAL A 35 13.01 -2.68 -42.58
CA VAL A 35 14.43 -2.98 -42.78
C VAL A 35 14.58 -3.49 -44.22
N PRO A 36 15.42 -2.88 -45.09
CA PRO A 36 15.60 -3.37 -46.44
C PRO A 36 16.45 -4.65 -46.41
N MET A 37 15.88 -5.71 -46.97
CA MET A 37 16.54 -6.97 -47.26
C MET A 37 17.41 -6.76 -48.51
N LEU A 38 18.73 -6.76 -48.33
CA LEU A 38 19.68 -6.95 -49.42
C LEU A 38 20.49 -8.21 -49.13
N LEU A 39 20.23 -9.22 -49.97
CA LEU A 39 20.93 -10.49 -50.08
C LEU A 39 22.27 -10.27 -50.78
N VAL A 40 23.36 -10.83 -50.27
CA VAL A 40 24.49 -11.28 -51.11
C VAL A 40 24.97 -12.64 -50.60
N ALA A 41 25.16 -13.54 -51.55
CA ALA A 41 25.30 -14.97 -51.41
C ALA A 41 26.76 -15.47 -51.48
N ALA A 42 26.91 -16.76 -51.10
CA ALA A 42 27.95 -17.72 -51.52
C ALA A 42 29.37 -17.53 -50.93
N ALA A 43 30.15 -18.55 -50.59
CA ALA A 43 30.00 -20.01 -50.45
C ALA A 43 31.36 -20.55 -49.92
N VAL A 44 31.40 -21.85 -49.66
CA VAL A 44 32.58 -22.74 -49.57
C VAL A 44 33.08 -23.06 -48.16
N THR A 45 32.91 -24.35 -47.88
CA THR A 45 33.16 -25.16 -46.69
C THR A 45 34.64 -25.49 -46.50
N ALA A 46 35.08 -25.56 -45.24
CA ALA A 46 36.14 -26.47 -44.83
C ALA A 46 35.60 -27.35 -43.68
N VAL A 47 35.32 -28.60 -43.99
CA VAL A 47 35.00 -29.65 -43.01
C VAL A 47 36.32 -30.08 -42.39
N ALA A 48 36.52 -29.79 -41.10
CA ALA A 48 37.54 -30.44 -40.29
C ALA A 48 36.89 -31.62 -39.53
N VAL A 49 37.04 -32.82 -40.08
CA VAL A 49 36.81 -34.07 -39.33
C VAL A 49 38.01 -34.27 -38.41
N GLY A 50 37.80 -34.28 -37.09
CA GLY A 50 38.87 -34.66 -36.17
C GLY A 50 38.61 -34.36 -34.70
N ALA A 51 38.20 -35.40 -33.98
CA ALA A 51 38.39 -35.67 -32.54
C ALA A 51 37.78 -34.71 -31.49
N GLY A 52 36.85 -35.26 -30.70
CA GLY A 52 36.57 -34.79 -29.34
C GLY A 52 35.38 -33.86 -29.21
N SER A 53 34.19 -34.44 -29.03
CA SER A 53 33.02 -33.72 -28.52
C SER A 53 33.26 -33.30 -27.07
N VAL A 54 33.89 -32.14 -26.87
CA VAL A 54 33.64 -31.32 -25.69
C VAL A 54 32.51 -30.40 -26.09
N TRP A 55 31.27 -30.80 -25.79
CA TRP A 55 30.18 -29.84 -25.73
C TRP A 55 30.55 -28.88 -24.61
N ALA A 56 31.21 -27.78 -24.96
CA ALA A 56 31.21 -26.60 -24.11
C ALA A 56 29.75 -26.17 -24.05
N GLU A 57 29.03 -26.65 -23.04
CA GLU A 57 27.79 -26.05 -22.58
C GLU A 57 28.11 -24.58 -22.36
N ARG A 58 27.81 -23.78 -23.39
CA ARG A 58 27.59 -22.36 -23.23
C ARG A 58 26.43 -22.30 -22.25
N ALA A 59 26.76 -22.12 -20.97
CA ALA A 59 25.81 -21.69 -19.98
C ALA A 59 25.15 -20.44 -20.57
N ASP A 60 23.92 -20.60 -21.04
CA ASP A 60 23.09 -19.50 -21.46
C ASP A 60 23.04 -18.54 -20.25
N PRO A 61 23.51 -17.29 -20.37
CA PRO A 61 23.46 -16.33 -19.26
C PRO A 61 22.02 -15.93 -18.87
N ARG A 62 21.02 -16.60 -19.46
CA ARG A 62 19.59 -16.42 -19.18
C ARG A 62 19.03 -17.43 -18.19
N THR A 63 19.80 -18.39 -17.71
CA THR A 63 19.42 -19.20 -16.53
C THR A 63 19.83 -18.49 -15.25
N THR A 64 19.59 -17.17 -15.17
CA THR A 64 19.37 -16.57 -13.86
C THR A 64 17.95 -16.97 -13.51
N THR A 65 17.80 -17.95 -12.62
CA THR A 65 16.54 -18.21 -11.94
C THR A 65 16.13 -16.90 -11.30
N ALA A 66 15.30 -16.12 -11.99
CA ALA A 66 14.58 -15.02 -11.37
C ALA A 66 13.69 -15.70 -10.34
N VAL A 67 14.18 -15.77 -9.11
CA VAL A 67 13.34 -15.98 -7.94
C VAL A 67 12.35 -14.84 -8.03
N GLN A 68 11.17 -15.12 -8.60
CA GLN A 68 10.03 -14.26 -8.52
C GLN A 68 9.72 -14.21 -7.02
N ALA A 69 10.30 -13.21 -6.34
CA ALA A 69 9.84 -12.85 -5.01
C ALA A 69 8.34 -12.71 -5.14
N SER A 70 7.60 -13.56 -4.42
CA SER A 70 6.15 -13.42 -4.33
C SER A 70 5.87 -11.96 -3.98
N PRO A 71 4.82 -11.32 -4.56
CA PRO A 71 4.46 -9.98 -4.14
C PRO A 71 4.04 -10.05 -2.68
N THR A 72 4.99 -9.83 -1.78
CA THR A 72 4.71 -9.61 -0.37
C THR A 72 3.86 -8.34 -0.35
N PRO A 73 2.63 -8.38 0.18
CA PRO A 73 1.86 -7.16 0.35
C PRO A 73 2.73 -6.17 1.13
N GLU A 74 3.04 -5.02 0.53
CA GLU A 74 3.77 -3.99 1.27
C GLU A 74 2.92 -3.60 2.48
N PRO A 75 3.52 -3.49 3.67
CA PRO A 75 2.78 -3.08 4.85
C PRO A 75 2.21 -1.68 4.58
N GLN A 76 0.89 -1.53 4.73
CA GLN A 76 0.26 -0.22 4.72
C GLN A 76 0.87 0.60 5.85
N LEU A 77 1.63 1.63 5.46
CA LEU A 77 2.24 2.55 6.40
C LEU A 77 1.13 3.46 6.94
N GLU A 78 1.11 3.65 8.25
CA GLU A 78 0.14 4.50 8.92
C GLU A 78 0.83 5.39 9.97
N ILE A 79 0.20 6.51 10.31
CA ILE A 79 0.56 7.31 11.49
C ILE A 79 -0.37 6.91 12.63
N SER A 80 0.21 6.56 13.77
CA SER A 80 -0.54 6.20 15.00
C SER A 80 -0.47 7.34 16.00
N VAL A 81 -1.61 7.96 16.31
CA VAL A 81 -1.77 9.04 17.28
C VAL A 81 -2.34 8.46 18.57
N PHE A 82 -1.49 8.25 19.57
CA PHE A 82 -1.88 7.70 20.87
C PHE A 82 -2.50 8.78 21.75
N LEU A 83 -3.55 8.39 22.48
CA LEU A 83 -4.26 9.28 23.39
C LEU A 83 -3.69 9.21 24.80
N CYS A 84 -3.82 10.30 25.54
CA CYS A 84 -3.49 10.35 26.96
C CYS A 84 -4.39 9.43 27.78
N LYS A 85 -3.83 8.78 28.79
CA LYS A 85 -4.58 7.98 29.79
C LYS A 85 -4.45 8.53 31.20
N LYS A 86 -5.31 8.05 32.12
CA LYS A 86 -5.37 8.52 33.52
C LYS A 86 -4.03 8.42 34.27
N ASN A 87 -3.22 7.41 33.95
CA ASN A 87 -1.91 7.16 34.56
C ASN A 87 -0.80 7.17 33.50
N ASP A 88 -0.86 8.13 32.59
CA ASP A 88 0.11 8.25 31.51
C ASP A 88 1.47 8.76 32.04
N PRO A 89 2.61 8.13 31.66
CA PRO A 89 3.94 8.58 32.08
C PRO A 89 4.33 9.93 31.48
N PHE A 90 3.67 10.37 30.42
CA PHE A 90 4.01 11.58 29.70
C PHE A 90 3.55 12.85 30.44
N PRO A 91 4.43 13.85 30.69
CA PRO A 91 4.09 15.07 31.41
C PRO A 91 2.92 15.86 30.79
N GLN A 92 2.82 15.90 29.47
CA GLN A 92 1.76 16.59 28.74
C GLN A 92 0.36 16.01 29.00
N CYS A 93 0.27 14.77 29.47
CA CYS A 93 -0.99 14.11 29.75
C CYS A 93 -1.53 14.35 31.17
N LYS A 94 -0.73 14.95 32.06
CA LYS A 94 -1.12 15.17 33.46
C LYS A 94 -2.27 16.18 33.54
N GLY A 95 -3.39 15.75 34.12
CA GLY A 95 -4.58 16.59 34.31
C GLY A 95 -5.35 16.92 33.02
N GLN A 96 -4.96 16.34 31.88
CA GLN A 96 -5.66 16.55 30.61
C GLN A 96 -6.91 15.67 30.54
N LYS A 97 -8.01 16.28 30.09
CA LYS A 97 -9.20 15.53 29.68
C LYS A 97 -9.11 15.26 28.19
N VAL A 98 -9.13 13.99 27.80
CA VAL A 98 -9.16 13.60 26.38
C VAL A 98 -10.55 13.86 25.82
N ASP A 99 -10.61 14.65 24.75
CA ASP A 99 -11.81 14.87 23.95
C ASP A 99 -11.62 14.21 22.58
N ARG A 100 -12.04 12.94 22.49
CA ARG A 100 -11.85 12.12 21.30
C ARG A 100 -12.51 12.71 20.05
N THR A 101 -13.66 13.36 20.21
CA THR A 101 -14.40 13.96 19.10
C THR A 101 -13.62 15.12 18.51
N LYS A 102 -13.12 16.03 19.37
CA LYS A 102 -12.29 17.16 18.90
C LYS A 102 -10.99 16.73 18.25
N ILE A 103 -10.35 15.69 18.78
CA ILE A 103 -9.13 15.13 18.17
C ILE A 103 -9.46 14.54 16.80
N ALA A 104 -10.51 13.71 16.69
CA ALA A 104 -10.93 13.13 15.41
C ALA A 104 -11.27 14.21 14.37
N GLU A 105 -12.02 15.24 14.77
CA GLU A 105 -12.37 16.37 13.90
C GLU A 105 -11.13 17.12 13.40
N ALA A 106 -10.19 17.45 14.31
CA ALA A 106 -8.96 18.16 13.95
C ALA A 106 -8.04 17.34 13.04
N LEU A 107 -8.04 16.01 13.17
CA LEU A 107 -7.29 15.11 12.29
C LEU A 107 -7.97 14.98 10.93
N TRP A 108 -9.30 14.82 10.90
CA TRP A 108 -10.08 14.66 9.68
C TRP A 108 -10.19 15.94 8.84
N SER A 109 -10.16 17.12 9.47
CA SER A 109 -10.24 18.40 8.76
C SER A 109 -9.01 18.70 7.90
N ARG A 110 -7.98 17.86 7.95
CA ARG A 110 -6.74 18.08 7.21
C ARG A 110 -6.88 17.56 5.77
N PRO A 111 -6.45 18.34 4.75
CA PRO A 111 -6.53 17.92 3.35
C PRO A 111 -5.48 16.88 2.96
N ASP A 112 -4.50 16.59 3.84
CA ASP A 112 -3.43 15.61 3.59
C ASP A 112 -3.68 14.25 4.28
N VAL A 113 -4.91 14.03 4.75
CA VAL A 113 -5.38 12.81 5.40
C VAL A 113 -6.46 12.16 4.54
N GLU A 114 -6.21 10.93 4.10
CA GLU A 114 -7.16 10.14 3.28
C GLU A 114 -8.18 9.44 4.18
N TRP A 115 -7.70 8.85 5.28
CA TRP A 115 -8.54 8.06 6.18
C TRP A 115 -8.11 8.19 7.64
N ILE A 116 -9.11 8.17 8.55
CA ILE A 116 -8.88 7.99 9.99
C ILE A 116 -9.68 6.80 10.53
N GLY A 117 -9.04 6.02 11.39
CA GLY A 117 -9.65 4.95 12.15
C GLY A 117 -9.39 5.12 13.63
N PHE A 118 -10.44 5.00 14.45
CA PHE A 118 -10.24 4.88 15.88
C PHE A 118 -9.94 3.43 16.24
N GLN A 119 -8.88 3.22 17.02
CA GLN A 119 -8.51 1.94 17.58
C GLN A 119 -8.67 1.96 19.09
N ASN A 120 -9.59 1.14 19.60
CA ASN A 120 -9.78 0.96 21.03
C ASN A 120 -8.71 0.01 21.63
N ALA A 121 -8.67 -0.07 22.96
CA ALA A 121 -7.70 -0.90 23.68
C ALA A 121 -7.80 -2.41 23.33
N GLU A 122 -8.99 -2.95 23.08
CA GLU A 122 -9.18 -4.35 22.71
C GLU A 122 -8.63 -4.66 21.32
N GLU A 123 -8.89 -3.79 20.35
CA GLU A 123 -8.36 -3.89 19.00
C GLU A 123 -6.84 -3.71 18.97
N ALA A 124 -6.32 -2.77 19.78
CA ALA A 124 -4.89 -2.61 20.00
C ALA A 124 -4.26 -3.89 20.58
N TYR A 125 -4.91 -4.52 21.56
CA TYR A 125 -4.44 -5.77 22.14
C TYR A 125 -4.43 -6.92 21.14
N LYS A 126 -5.48 -7.04 20.31
CA LYS A 126 -5.54 -8.05 19.24
C LYS A 126 -4.37 -7.90 18.27
N ARG A 127 -4.13 -6.68 17.76
CA ARG A 127 -2.99 -6.41 16.88
C ARG A 127 -1.64 -6.65 17.58
N PHE A 128 -1.52 -6.25 18.84
CA PHE A 128 -0.31 -6.48 19.63
C PHE A 128 0.02 -7.96 19.74
N LYS A 129 -0.98 -8.80 20.03
CA LYS A 129 -0.82 -10.26 20.04
C LYS A 129 -0.40 -10.80 18.69
N GLU A 130 -0.96 -10.26 17.61
CA GLU A 130 -0.64 -10.70 16.25
C GLU A 130 0.80 -10.36 15.85
N GLN A 131 1.30 -9.20 16.27
CA GLN A 131 2.66 -8.76 15.98
C GLN A 131 3.72 -9.46 16.83
N ASN A 132 3.35 -9.89 18.05
CA ASN A 132 4.27 -10.49 19.02
C ASN A 132 3.98 -11.97 19.29
N LYS A 133 3.39 -12.70 18.32
CA LYS A 133 3.04 -14.13 18.46
C LYS A 133 4.21 -15.00 18.92
N SER A 134 5.43 -14.62 18.55
CA SER A 134 6.65 -15.35 18.89
C SER A 134 7.18 -15.09 20.30
N ASP A 135 6.74 -14.01 20.96
CA ASP A 135 7.20 -13.63 22.31
C ASP A 135 6.13 -13.89 23.36
N THR A 136 6.00 -15.17 23.74
CA THR A 136 5.02 -15.62 24.75
C THR A 136 5.26 -15.01 26.12
N THR A 137 6.51 -14.64 26.45
CA THR A 137 6.85 -14.00 27.72
C THR A 137 6.26 -12.61 27.79
N LEU A 138 6.39 -11.82 26.71
CA LEU A 138 5.79 -10.50 26.60
C LEU A 138 4.26 -10.58 26.63
N LEU A 139 3.66 -11.49 25.85
CA LEU A 139 2.20 -11.64 25.78
C LEU A 139 1.57 -12.03 27.13
N SER A 140 2.30 -12.72 28.02
CA SER A 140 1.82 -13.10 29.34
C SER A 140 1.71 -11.94 30.34
N LYS A 141 2.45 -10.85 30.10
CA LYS A 141 2.57 -9.72 31.04
C LYS A 141 1.68 -8.54 30.69
N ILE A 142 1.33 -8.42 29.42
CA ILE A 142 0.58 -7.28 28.88
C ILE A 142 -0.90 -7.61 28.87
N ARG A 143 -1.71 -6.72 29.44
CA ARG A 143 -3.16 -6.84 29.48
C ARG A 143 -3.82 -5.83 28.54
N VAL A 144 -5.14 -5.95 28.38
CA VAL A 144 -5.90 -5.05 27.50
C VAL A 144 -5.85 -3.62 28.02
N GLU A 145 -5.97 -3.44 29.34
CA GLU A 145 -5.90 -2.15 30.02
C GLU A 145 -4.55 -1.42 29.87
N ASP A 146 -3.49 -2.14 29.50
CA ASP A 146 -2.18 -1.56 29.24
C ASP A 146 -2.09 -0.94 27.84
N MET A 147 -3.01 -1.32 26.94
CA MET A 147 -3.03 -0.86 25.55
C MET A 147 -3.54 0.57 25.43
N PRO A 148 -2.76 1.46 24.81
CA PRO A 148 -3.21 2.82 24.55
C PRO A 148 -4.26 2.85 23.43
N GLU A 149 -5.32 3.62 23.62
CA GLU A 149 -6.22 3.99 22.54
C GLU A 149 -5.48 4.90 21.54
N SER A 150 -5.81 4.78 20.27
CA SER A 150 -5.17 5.59 19.24
C SER A 150 -6.07 5.90 18.04
N PHE A 151 -5.74 6.96 17.33
CA PHE A 151 -6.20 7.17 15.96
C PHE A 151 -5.14 6.70 14.98
N ARG A 152 -5.56 5.92 13.99
CA ARG A 152 -4.77 5.45 12.87
C ARG A 152 -5.08 6.35 11.67
N ILE A 153 -4.06 6.94 11.09
CA ILE A 153 -4.18 7.88 9.98
C ILE A 153 -3.51 7.25 8.78
N LEU A 154 -4.25 7.19 7.66
CA LEU A 154 -3.70 6.95 6.34
C LEU A 154 -3.49 8.30 5.65
N PRO A 155 -2.23 8.70 5.40
CA PRO A 155 -1.96 9.94 4.67
C PRO A 155 -2.30 9.82 3.19
N GLU A 156 -2.70 10.93 2.58
CA GLU A 156 -2.88 11.03 1.12
C GLU A 156 -1.58 10.73 0.36
N GLN A 157 -1.71 10.36 -0.91
CA GLN A 157 -0.54 10.10 -1.76
C GLN A 157 0.33 11.36 -1.90
N GLY A 158 1.61 11.26 -1.51
CA GLY A 158 2.55 12.39 -1.55
C GLY A 158 2.44 13.36 -0.37
N ALA A 159 1.62 13.05 0.64
CA ALA A 159 1.52 13.84 1.86
C ALA A 159 2.87 13.93 2.61
N ASP A 160 3.05 15.04 3.32
CA ASP A 160 4.21 15.25 4.18
C ASP A 160 3.91 14.68 5.58
N TRP A 161 4.41 13.46 5.81
CA TRP A 161 4.24 12.71 7.05
C TRP A 161 4.71 13.47 8.29
N LYS A 162 5.76 14.30 8.16
CA LYS A 162 6.28 15.10 9.29
C LYS A 162 5.31 16.19 9.67
N LYS A 163 4.65 16.85 8.70
CA LYS A 163 3.64 17.87 8.96
C LYS A 163 2.41 17.29 9.65
N ILE A 164 1.93 16.13 9.21
CA ILE A 164 0.80 15.44 9.86
C ILE A 164 1.18 15.06 11.29
N THR A 165 2.36 14.45 11.46
CA THR A 165 2.86 14.05 12.78
C THR A 165 3.04 15.24 13.72
N ALA A 166 3.61 16.35 13.25
CA ALA A 166 3.82 17.55 14.05
C ALA A 166 2.49 18.20 14.46
N ALA A 167 1.52 18.27 13.53
CA ALA A 167 0.19 18.78 13.84
C ALA A 167 -0.53 17.90 14.87
N ALA A 168 -0.50 16.58 14.69
CA ALA A 168 -1.12 15.63 15.63
C ALA A 168 -0.50 15.71 17.03
N LYS A 169 0.83 15.86 17.14
CA LYS A 169 1.54 16.03 18.42
C LYS A 169 1.11 17.30 19.17
N GLY A 170 0.68 18.34 18.47
CA GLY A 170 0.23 19.59 19.06
C GLY A 170 -1.20 19.54 19.61
N LEU A 171 -1.96 18.46 19.36
CA LEU A 171 -3.35 18.37 19.80
C LEU A 171 -3.46 18.09 21.32
N PRO A 172 -4.36 18.77 22.03
CA PRO A 172 -4.59 18.49 23.45
C PRO A 172 -5.16 17.08 23.63
N GLY A 173 -4.64 16.34 24.61
CA GLY A 173 -5.05 14.96 24.88
C GLY A 173 -4.33 13.89 24.04
N VAL A 174 -3.35 14.27 23.23
CA VAL A 174 -2.44 13.34 22.54
C VAL A 174 -1.20 13.06 23.40
N SER A 175 -0.88 11.78 23.60
CA SER A 175 0.28 11.35 24.39
C SER A 175 1.52 11.22 23.52
N ASN A 176 1.42 10.49 22.43
CA ASN A 176 2.54 10.23 21.52
C ASN A 176 2.04 10.04 20.09
N VAL A 177 2.90 10.29 19.11
CA VAL A 177 2.61 10.04 17.69
C VAL A 177 3.75 9.26 17.06
N VAL A 178 3.41 8.12 16.46
CA VAL A 178 4.35 7.22 15.82
C VAL A 178 4.10 7.21 14.32
N ASP A 179 5.11 7.62 13.56
CA ASP A 179 5.17 7.51 12.11
C ASP A 179 5.84 6.18 11.73
N GLN A 180 5.05 5.23 11.22
CA GLN A 180 5.58 3.92 10.80
C GLN A 180 6.47 4.02 9.58
N SER A 181 6.24 5.01 8.72
CA SER A 181 7.07 5.23 7.54
C SER A 181 8.49 5.58 7.94
N CYS A 182 8.67 6.36 9.02
CA CYS A 182 9.99 6.65 9.52
C CYS A 182 10.69 5.40 10.08
N LEU A 183 9.97 4.56 10.84
CA LEU A 183 10.53 3.34 11.41
C LEU A 183 11.00 2.35 10.33
N LEU A 184 10.27 2.25 9.22
CA LEU A 184 10.52 1.27 8.18
C LEU A 184 11.47 1.76 7.09
N ARG A 185 11.43 3.05 6.73
CA ARG A 185 12.25 3.58 5.61
C ARG A 185 13.66 4.00 6.00
N LYS A 186 14.03 3.98 7.30
CA LYS A 186 15.35 4.42 7.80
C LYS A 186 15.82 5.77 7.23
N GLN A 187 14.89 6.61 6.80
CA GLN A 187 15.14 7.93 6.26
C GLN A 187 14.47 8.93 7.19
N THR A 188 15.28 9.89 7.62
CA THR A 188 15.03 11.02 8.52
C THR A 188 13.56 11.23 8.92
N CYS A 189 13.20 10.85 10.16
CA CYS A 189 12.21 11.60 10.92
C CYS A 189 12.86 12.95 11.30
#